data_AF-A0A1A3I2U9-F1
#
_entry.id   AF-A0A1A3I2U9-F1
#
_cell.length_a   1.000
_cell.length_b   1.000
_cell.length_c   1.000
_cell.angle_alpha   90.00
_cell.angle_beta   90.00
_cell.angle_gamma   90.00
#
_symmetry.space_group_name_H-M   'P 1'
#
loop_
_entity.id
_entity.type
_entity.pdbx_description
1 polymer ?
#
loop_
_entity_poly.entity_id
_entity_poly.type
_entity_poly.pdbx_seq_one_letter_code
_entity_poly.pdbx_strand_id
1 'polypeptide(L)'
;MKAIIAGVATSLSVLGGLWLAAPAQAEQGNCPRLQACTTWCPGDPNPAGRPVPWDGGVCHDYYWDSYGVHDVGDGAFYSWATMPW
;
A
#
# COMPACT_ATOMS: atom_id res chain seq x y z
N MET A 1 7.68 -61.40 15.17
CA MET A 1 6.92 -60.23 14.70
C MET A 1 7.70 -58.99 15.15
N LYS A 2 8.35 -58.25 14.25
CA LYS A 2 9.20 -57.08 14.60
C LYS A 2 8.47 -55.82 14.12
N ALA A 3 7.97 -55.01 15.05
CA ALA A 3 7.29 -53.75 14.75
C ALA A 3 8.33 -52.64 14.55
N ILE A 4 8.26 -51.95 13.41
CA ILE A 4 9.10 -50.79 13.08
C ILE A 4 8.32 -49.54 13.49
N ILE A 5 8.87 -48.77 14.42
CA ILE A 5 8.31 -47.50 14.90
C ILE A 5 8.74 -46.42 13.91
N ALA A 6 7.79 -45.87 13.16
CA ALA A 6 8.00 -44.75 12.25
C ALA A 6 7.95 -43.42 13.02
N GLY A 7 9.06 -42.68 13.04
CA GLY A 7 9.15 -41.35 13.64
C GLY A 7 8.56 -40.29 12.72
N VAL A 8 7.64 -39.48 13.23
CA VAL A 8 7.07 -38.31 12.54
C VAL A 8 7.93 -37.09 12.86
N ALA A 9 8.69 -36.60 11.89
CA ALA A 9 9.44 -35.35 11.97
C ALA A 9 8.52 -34.18 11.59
N THR A 10 8.16 -33.33 12.55
CA THR A 10 7.37 -32.12 12.30
C THR A 10 8.34 -30.96 12.05
N SER A 11 8.55 -30.61 10.79
CA SER A 11 9.35 -29.44 10.41
C SER A 11 8.52 -28.17 10.61
N LEU A 12 8.81 -27.41 11.67
CA LEU A 12 8.25 -26.08 11.90
C LEU A 12 9.05 -25.05 11.09
N SER A 13 8.55 -24.70 9.90
CA SER A 13 9.10 -23.59 9.11
C SER A 13 8.52 -22.28 9.63
N VAL A 14 9.25 -21.58 10.49
CA VAL A 14 8.96 -20.18 10.82
C VAL A 14 9.40 -19.32 9.63
N LEU A 15 8.47 -19.02 8.73
CA LEU A 15 8.68 -18.01 7.68
C LEU A 15 8.61 -16.63 8.35
N GLY A 16 9.79 -16.09 8.66
CA GLY A 16 9.96 -14.70 9.05
C GLY A 16 9.54 -13.78 7.90
N GLY A 17 8.37 -13.15 8.04
CA GLY A 17 7.95 -12.04 7.20
C GLY A 17 8.72 -10.78 7.60
N LEU A 18 9.91 -10.61 7.05
CA LEU A 18 10.60 -9.33 7.04
C LEU A 18 9.81 -8.42 6.08
N TRP A 19 8.86 -7.65 6.61
CA TRP A 19 8.18 -6.59 5.86
C TRP A 19 9.19 -5.48 5.58
N LEU A 20 10.02 -5.68 4.54
CA LEU A 20 10.73 -4.61 3.87
C LEU A 20 9.64 -3.74 3.25
N ALA A 21 9.42 -2.55 3.82
CA ALA A 21 8.65 -1.49 3.18
C ALA A 21 9.34 -1.18 1.85
N ALA A 22 8.92 -1.86 0.79
CA ALA A 22 9.27 -1.48 -0.56
C ALA A 22 8.76 -0.05 -0.74
N PRO A 23 9.54 0.88 -1.34
CA PRO A 23 8.97 2.14 -1.75
C PRO A 23 7.81 1.79 -2.67
N ALA A 24 6.61 2.28 -2.35
CA ALA A 24 5.40 1.95 -3.07
C ALA A 24 5.50 2.56 -4.48
N GLN A 25 6.15 1.80 -5.36
CA GLN A 25 6.36 2.12 -6.76
C GLN A 25 5.03 1.85 -7.45
N ALA A 26 4.21 2.90 -7.59
CA ALA A 26 3.01 2.83 -8.41
C ALA A 26 3.38 2.22 -9.76
N GLU A 27 2.85 1.04 -10.03
CA GLU A 27 2.75 0.53 -11.39
C GLU A 27 2.00 1.63 -12.15
N GLN A 28 2.67 2.28 -13.09
CA GLN A 28 2.21 3.52 -13.76
C GLN A 28 0.96 3.32 -14.65
N GLY A 29 0.16 2.29 -14.40
CA GLY A 29 -1.02 1.89 -15.14
C GLY A 29 -2.26 2.71 -14.77
N ASN A 30 -2.20 4.03 -15.01
CA ASN A 30 -3.32 4.98 -15.22
C ASN A 30 -2.94 6.43 -14.92
N CYS A 31 -1.68 6.70 -14.56
CA CYS A 31 -1.27 8.05 -14.19
C CYS A 31 -1.51 9.05 -15.35
N PRO A 32 -2.19 10.18 -15.11
CA PRO A 32 -2.40 11.19 -16.15
C PRO A 32 -1.10 11.66 -16.78
N ARG A 33 -1.15 11.99 -18.08
CA ARG A 33 0.03 12.43 -18.82
C ARG A 33 0.66 13.66 -18.14
N LEU A 34 1.99 13.62 -17.96
CA LEU A 34 2.81 14.63 -17.27
C LEU A 34 2.67 14.65 -15.74
N GLN A 35 1.98 13.67 -15.13
CA GLN A 35 1.97 13.49 -13.68
C GLN A 35 2.89 12.34 -13.26
N ALA A 36 3.46 12.47 -12.06
CA ALA A 36 4.21 11.40 -11.41
C ALA A 36 3.33 10.84 -10.30
N CYS A 37 2.74 9.67 -10.54
CA CYS A 37 1.94 8.99 -9.54
C CYS A 37 2.83 8.17 -8.61
N THR A 38 2.38 8.07 -7.37
CA THR A 38 2.97 7.25 -6.34
C THR A 38 1.87 6.45 -5.68
N THR A 39 2.23 5.32 -5.10
CA THR A 39 1.27 4.52 -4.34
C THR A 39 1.36 4.92 -2.87
N TRP A 40 0.24 4.87 -2.18
CA TRP A 40 0.17 4.86 -0.73
C TRP A 40 -0.61 3.62 -0.31
N CYS A 41 -0.05 2.79 0.57
CA CYS A 41 -0.70 1.62 1.13
C CYS A 41 -0.96 1.78 2.64
N PRO A 42 -1.86 0.95 3.22
CA PRO A 42 -2.09 0.95 4.66
C PRO A 42 -0.79 0.70 5.44
N GLY A 43 -0.41 1.66 6.28
CA GLY A 43 0.84 1.63 7.05
C GLY A 43 1.96 2.51 6.49
N ASP A 44 1.82 3.01 5.27
CA ASP A 44 2.76 3.98 4.72
C ASP A 44 2.59 5.35 5.40
N PRO A 45 3.67 6.16 5.48
CA PRO A 45 3.59 7.54 5.94
C PRO A 45 2.53 8.32 5.17
N ASN A 46 1.87 9.25 5.86
CA ASN A 46 0.85 10.08 5.22
C ASN A 46 1.43 10.81 3.99
N PRO A 47 0.76 10.70 2.84
CA PRO A 47 1.27 11.17 1.55
C PRO A 47 1.54 12.68 1.53
N ALA A 48 0.71 13.45 2.25
CA ALA A 48 0.81 14.91 2.36
C ALA A 48 1.40 15.39 3.70
N GLY A 49 2.04 14.48 4.46
CA GLY A 49 2.37 14.71 5.87
C GLY A 49 1.14 14.82 6.78
N ARG A 50 -0.07 14.76 6.21
CA ARG A 50 -1.36 14.81 6.87
C ARG A 50 -2.30 13.76 6.23
N PRO A 51 -3.31 13.28 6.97
CA PRO A 51 -4.25 12.30 6.46
C PRO A 51 -5.08 12.86 5.29
N VAL A 52 -5.18 12.07 4.21
CA VAL A 52 -6.13 12.28 3.11
C VAL A 52 -7.40 11.47 3.45
N PRO A 53 -8.61 12.02 3.28
CA PRO A 53 -9.85 11.35 3.70
C PRO A 53 -10.33 10.30 2.67
N TRP A 54 -9.43 9.43 2.22
CA TRP A 54 -9.72 8.25 1.39
C TRP A 54 -9.83 6.97 2.25
N ASP A 55 -10.12 5.84 1.64
CA ASP A 55 -10.18 4.54 2.34
C ASP A 55 -8.79 4.08 2.81
N GLY A 56 -8.47 4.24 4.09
CA GLY A 56 -7.18 3.82 4.64
C GLY A 56 -6.92 2.31 4.71
N GLY A 57 -7.87 1.47 4.27
CA GLY A 57 -7.77 0.01 4.25
C GLY A 57 -7.26 -0.59 2.93
N VAL A 58 -7.10 0.22 1.88
CA VAL A 58 -6.64 -0.23 0.55
C VAL A 58 -5.47 0.62 0.07
N CYS A 59 -4.71 0.09 -0.89
CA CYS A 59 -3.66 0.87 -1.55
C CYS A 59 -4.29 1.82 -2.57
N HIS A 60 -3.81 3.07 -2.58
CA HIS A 60 -4.23 4.13 -3.49
C HIS A 60 -3.06 4.54 -4.36
N ASP A 61 -3.29 4.60 -5.67
CA ASP A 61 -2.38 5.24 -6.60
C ASP A 61 -2.81 6.69 -6.78
N TYR A 62 -1.94 7.63 -6.48
CA TYR A 62 -2.30 9.03 -6.49
C TYR A 62 -1.20 9.91 -7.04
N TYR A 63 -1.59 11.11 -7.48
CA TYR A 63 -0.67 12.23 -7.65
C TYR A 63 -1.22 13.43 -6.88
N TRP A 64 -0.37 14.42 -6.69
CA TRP A 64 -0.74 15.65 -6.00
C TRP A 64 -0.31 16.87 -6.82
N ASP A 65 -1.02 17.96 -6.65
CA ASP A 65 -0.68 19.24 -7.26
C ASP A 65 -0.97 20.40 -6.29
N SER A 66 -0.97 21.63 -6.80
CA SER A 66 -1.29 22.81 -5.98
C SER A 66 -2.72 22.88 -5.48
N TYR A 67 -3.64 22.05 -6.00
CA TYR A 67 -5.07 22.07 -5.69
C TYR A 67 -5.50 20.92 -4.77
N GLY A 68 -4.86 19.76 -4.86
CA GLY A 68 -5.18 18.65 -3.98
C GLY A 68 -4.41 17.36 -4.24
N VAL A 69 -4.98 16.29 -3.71
CA VAL A 69 -4.60 14.91 -4.01
C VAL A 69 -5.62 14.32 -4.97
N HIS A 70 -5.14 13.70 -6.03
CA HIS A 70 -5.92 13.03 -7.05
C HIS A 70 -5.66 11.53 -6.98
N ASP A 71 -6.70 10.79 -6.63
CA ASP A 71 -6.68 9.33 -6.69
C ASP A 71 -6.94 8.86 -8.12
N VAL A 72 -6.08 7.98 -8.60
CA VAL A 72 -6.06 7.48 -9.96
C VAL A 72 -6.87 6.18 -10.08
N GLY A 73 -7.04 5.45 -8.97
CA GLY A 73 -7.78 4.20 -8.93
C GLY A 73 -9.29 4.42 -9.06
N ASP A 74 -9.83 5.39 -8.33
CA ASP A 74 -11.26 5.71 -8.32
C ASP A 74 -11.62 7.05 -8.99
N GLY A 75 -10.62 7.88 -9.31
CA GLY A 75 -10.82 9.21 -9.90
C GLY A 75 -11.25 10.28 -8.89
N ALA A 76 -11.18 10.00 -7.59
CA ALA A 76 -11.53 10.95 -6.55
C ALA A 76 -10.54 12.11 -6.47
N PHE A 77 -11.07 13.29 -6.11
CA PHE A 77 -10.26 14.48 -5.87
C PHE A 77 -10.48 15.00 -4.46
N TYR A 78 -9.39 15.11 -3.71
CA TYR A 78 -9.35 15.61 -2.36
C TYR A 78 -8.67 16.99 -2.37
N SER A 79 -9.46 18.06 -2.38
CA SER A 79 -8.90 19.41 -2.45
C SER A 79 -8.25 19.82 -1.13
N TRP A 80 -7.09 20.49 -1.20
CA TRP A 80 -6.45 21.06 0.00
C TRP A 80 -7.35 22.04 0.74
N ALA A 81 -8.20 22.78 0.01
CA ALA A 81 -9.11 23.77 0.57
C ALA A 81 -10.27 23.18 1.37
N THR A 82 -10.62 21.92 1.12
CA THR A 82 -11.74 21.22 1.76
C THR A 82 -11.28 20.11 2.71
N MET A 83 -9.97 19.94 2.89
CA MET A 83 -9.47 18.97 3.86
C MET A 83 -9.83 19.40 5.29
N PRO A 84 -10.10 18.43 6.18
CA PRO A 84 -10.64 18.72 7.50
C PRO A 84 -9.58 19.19 8.52
N TRP A 85 -8.53 19.89 8.08
CA TRP A 85 -7.40 20.33 8.91
C TRP A 85 -6.76 21.63 8.43
#